data_AF-A0A384JUI8-F1
#
_entry.id   AF-A0A384JUI8-F1
#
_cell.length_a   1.000
_cell.length_b   1.000
_cell.length_c   1.000
_cell.angle_alpha   90.00
_cell.angle_beta   90.00
_cell.angle_gamma   90.00
#
_symmetry.space_group_name_H-M   'P 1'
#
loop_
_entity.id
_entity.type
_entity.pdbx_description
1 polymer ?
#
loop_
_entity_poly.entity_id
_entity_poly.type
_entity_poly.pdbx_seq_one_letter_code
_entity_poly.pdbx_strand_id
1 'polypeptide(L)'
;MRRTKKRSTKKALQKQWQKVDRGNGQSLEQNAPQASIGNRKTPPAAKSTSILKRMPAEIRREILKYLLINPDLGTASCIHRDEGWGSKVKYELQPAILRVCKQLHIEGVEILYGVNQFFIECALSTWDHLLHRCALTRFQEYQRDGFGLSSELAKNQLRAVPSVNRIRNWKVLIAPMRSGMRINIMNFCRSICHSGLKSMEIVIAPWGGLQFQDLMLEGPGGRAEANKVTAEKLQEVLSPLEILRCTGNFDIRGANPEEMPDFLFEGDIPTLDYHDWLVGSRGKVVAPRGRASLPDTTYLPHLIELVRGDSKVEPFHEIFYAFFNYVQAFERIDKFRDHMTVHHPCPTSDLAQNPFRLTHPVDSALLKALRMQTNDKAGAQNVLELKVLRSSAIRFLERQYQRIQQAANDLVRFVKEHKIYGGLLDPTQLPPSDSSREAQCEGLVLLKNYAESLDRELTTATKIAICQLEGQYEKRFKLLPREIAIAKCTHAYRGGKVQEFVENFKYAVDNMDTQYLAIRNARKQLFVWDLKGPGYTAEIDVEPLRCDERIAWGKFEPDMDARKAEILGRGGCRSCRKSLRAESYREDLV
;
A
#
# COMPACT_ATOMS: atom_id res chain seq x y z
N MET A 1 36.53 -50.49 -36.79
CA MET A 1 37.32 -51.21 -35.77
C MET A 1 36.41 -51.74 -34.66
N ARG A 2 36.80 -52.86 -34.05
CA ARG A 2 35.99 -53.81 -33.26
C ARG A 2 35.55 -53.32 -31.86
N ARG A 3 34.36 -53.83 -31.47
CA ARG A 3 33.78 -54.15 -30.15
C ARG A 3 34.69 -54.04 -28.89
N THR A 4 34.11 -53.60 -27.77
CA THR A 4 33.55 -54.52 -26.73
C THR A 4 32.56 -53.86 -25.74
N LYS A 5 31.53 -54.65 -25.43
CA LYS A 5 30.47 -54.49 -24.40
C LYS A 5 31.02 -54.71 -22.99
N LYS A 6 30.38 -54.10 -21.98
CA LYS A 6 29.95 -54.82 -20.75
C LYS A 6 28.62 -54.25 -20.25
N ARG A 7 27.63 -55.13 -20.18
CA ARG A 7 26.28 -54.97 -19.60
C ARG A 7 26.07 -56.23 -18.76
N SER A 8 25.72 -56.10 -17.47
CA SER A 8 24.92 -57.09 -16.72
C SER A 8 24.62 -56.52 -15.32
N THR A 9 23.42 -56.00 -15.06
CA THR A 9 22.21 -56.67 -14.51
C THR A 9 22.20 -56.83 -12.98
N LYS A 10 21.25 -56.14 -12.32
CA LYS A 10 20.19 -56.81 -11.54
C LYS A 10 19.04 -55.83 -11.25
N LYS A 11 17.98 -55.94 -12.06
CA LYS A 11 16.60 -55.65 -11.68
C LYS A 11 16.03 -56.97 -11.14
N ALA A 12 15.51 -56.98 -9.91
CA ALA A 12 14.47 -57.89 -9.44
C ALA A 12 13.96 -57.37 -8.08
N LEU A 13 12.64 -57.49 -7.85
CA LEU A 13 11.82 -56.96 -6.75
C LEU A 13 11.34 -55.52 -6.98
N GLN A 14 10.34 -55.26 -7.85
CA GLN A 14 8.92 -55.68 -7.77
C GLN A 14 8.21 -54.95 -6.62
N LYS A 15 7.54 -53.83 -6.95
CA LYS A 15 6.07 -53.72 -7.01
C LYS A 15 5.37 -54.14 -5.71
N GLN A 16 4.90 -53.18 -4.91
CA GLN A 16 3.55 -53.12 -4.29
C GLN A 16 3.41 -51.70 -3.69
N TRP A 17 2.35 -50.89 -3.79
CA TRP A 17 1.03 -50.92 -4.42
C TRP A 17 0.58 -49.47 -4.69
N GLN A 18 -0.08 -49.25 -5.82
CA GLN A 18 -0.97 -48.13 -6.07
C GLN A 18 -2.35 -48.73 -6.36
N LYS A 19 -3.38 -48.23 -5.67
CA LYS A 19 -4.81 -48.04 -6.06
C LYS A 19 -5.81 -48.51 -5.00
N VAL A 20 -6.98 -47.85 -5.09
CA VAL A 20 -8.33 -48.21 -4.56
C VAL A 20 -8.59 -47.59 -3.17
N ASP A 21 -9.64 -46.80 -2.87
CA ASP A 21 -10.83 -46.39 -3.62
C ASP A 21 -11.48 -45.11 -3.05
N ARG A 22 -12.37 -44.51 -3.86
CA ARG A 22 -13.43 -43.57 -3.44
C ARG A 22 -14.54 -44.32 -2.69
N GLY A 23 -15.18 -43.69 -1.69
CA GLY A 23 -16.45 -44.18 -1.15
C GLY A 23 -17.03 -43.33 -0.02
N ASN A 24 -18.18 -42.70 -0.30
CA ASN A 24 -19.15 -42.13 0.65
C ASN A 24 -19.61 -43.14 1.71
N GLY A 25 -20.07 -42.67 2.87
CA GLY A 25 -20.98 -43.46 3.73
C GLY A 25 -21.11 -42.96 5.16
N GLN A 26 -22.31 -42.48 5.52
CA GLN A 26 -22.74 -42.01 6.84
C GLN A 26 -22.88 -43.15 7.88
N SER A 27 -22.84 -42.73 9.16
CA SER A 27 -23.51 -43.29 10.35
C SER A 27 -23.33 -44.77 10.72
N LEU A 28 -22.82 -45.05 11.93
CA LEU A 28 -23.64 -45.57 13.04
C LEU A 28 -22.88 -45.62 14.37
N GLU A 29 -23.67 -45.40 15.41
CA GLU A 29 -23.35 -45.23 16.82
C GLU A 29 -23.03 -46.53 17.58
N GLN A 30 -22.43 -46.33 18.77
CA GLN A 30 -22.54 -47.14 20.00
C GLN A 30 -21.79 -48.49 20.11
N ASN A 31 -20.74 -48.54 20.97
CA ASN A 31 -20.87 -49.02 22.36
C ASN A 31 -19.52 -49.20 23.10
N ALA A 32 -19.58 -49.00 24.42
CA ALA A 32 -18.66 -49.41 25.51
C ALA A 32 -17.59 -48.38 25.99
N PRO A 33 -17.23 -48.40 27.30
CA PRO A 33 -18.06 -47.93 28.40
C PRO A 33 -17.40 -46.80 29.22
N GLN A 34 -18.23 -46.03 29.91
CA GLN A 34 -17.81 -44.95 30.82
C GLN A 34 -16.96 -45.48 31.98
N ALA A 35 -15.71 -44.99 32.05
CA ALA A 35 -14.87 -45.11 33.24
C ALA A 35 -14.89 -43.78 34.02
N SER A 36 -15.20 -43.90 35.31
CA SER A 36 -15.36 -42.86 36.33
C SER A 36 -14.24 -41.81 36.34
N ILE A 37 -14.64 -40.54 36.29
CA ILE A 37 -13.78 -39.37 36.50
C ILE A 37 -13.41 -39.31 37.99
N GLY A 38 -12.28 -39.90 38.34
CA GLY A 38 -11.63 -39.68 39.63
C GLY A 38 -10.99 -38.29 39.67
N ASN A 39 -11.33 -37.51 40.70
CA ASN A 39 -10.77 -36.21 41.05
C ASN A 39 -9.23 -36.17 40.97
N ARG A 40 -8.69 -35.76 39.82
CA ARG A 40 -7.28 -35.38 39.70
C ARG A 40 -7.14 -33.94 40.17
N LYS A 41 -6.57 -33.81 41.37
CA LYS A 41 -5.98 -32.57 41.90
C LYS A 41 -5.19 -31.89 40.77
N THR A 42 -5.54 -30.64 40.48
CA THR A 42 -4.78 -29.74 39.63
C THR A 42 -3.32 -29.72 40.10
N PRO A 43 -2.33 -29.99 39.23
CA PRO A 43 -0.94 -29.82 39.60
C PRO A 43 -0.70 -28.36 40.00
N PRO A 44 0.05 -28.09 41.08
CA PRO A 44 0.40 -26.74 41.44
C PRO A 44 1.10 -26.09 40.25
N ALA A 45 0.68 -24.88 39.89
CA ALA A 45 1.23 -24.10 38.80
C ALA A 45 2.76 -24.02 38.95
N ALA A 46 3.47 -24.88 38.22
CA ALA A 46 4.90 -24.77 38.06
C ALA A 46 5.15 -23.38 37.51
N LYS A 47 5.83 -22.53 38.30
CA LYS A 47 6.35 -21.25 37.82
C LYS A 47 7.15 -21.56 36.57
N SER A 48 6.56 -21.33 35.39
CA SER A 48 7.20 -21.51 34.10
C SER A 48 8.30 -20.46 33.99
N THR A 49 9.45 -20.77 34.60
CA THR A 49 10.68 -20.03 34.40
C THR A 49 11.23 -20.47 33.06
N SER A 50 10.65 -19.94 31.99
CA SER A 50 11.16 -20.08 30.63
C SER A 50 12.69 -19.91 30.64
N ILE A 51 13.42 -20.98 30.28
CA ILE A 51 14.90 -20.99 30.22
C ILE A 51 15.40 -19.85 29.33
N LEU A 52 14.65 -19.52 28.27
CA LEU A 52 14.94 -18.40 27.37
C LEU A 52 14.91 -17.03 28.06
N LYS A 53 14.07 -16.85 29.09
CA LYS A 53 14.05 -15.62 29.90
C LYS A 53 15.24 -15.52 30.87
N ARG A 54 15.85 -16.64 31.24
CA ARG A 54 17.03 -16.69 32.12
C ARG A 54 18.35 -16.54 31.35
N MET A 55 18.33 -16.82 30.05
CA MET A 55 19.49 -16.63 29.19
C MET A 55 19.80 -15.14 29.00
N PRO A 56 21.07 -14.70 29.12
CA PRO A 56 21.46 -13.32 28.80
C PRO A 56 21.10 -12.94 27.36
N ALA A 57 20.83 -11.65 27.12
CA ALA A 57 20.39 -11.18 25.81
C ALA A 57 21.47 -11.35 24.74
N GLU A 58 22.74 -11.26 25.14
CA GLU A 58 23.92 -11.43 24.29
C GLU A 58 23.97 -12.84 23.72
N ILE A 59 23.80 -13.85 24.58
CA ILE A 59 23.81 -15.27 24.17
C ILE A 59 22.60 -15.57 23.26
N ARG A 60 21.42 -15.03 23.57
CA ARG A 60 20.25 -15.16 22.67
C ARG A 60 20.53 -14.57 21.30
N ARG A 61 21.13 -13.38 21.24
CA ARG A 61 21.45 -12.69 19.99
C ARG A 61 22.50 -13.47 19.19
N GLU A 62 23.53 -14.01 19.83
CA GLU A 62 24.51 -14.86 19.15
C GLU A 62 23.87 -16.11 18.55
N ILE A 63 23.01 -16.81 19.29
CA ILE A 63 22.23 -17.95 18.76
C ILE A 63 21.40 -17.51 17.55
N LEU A 64 20.71 -16.38 17.64
CA LEU A 64 19.91 -15.85 16.54
C LEU A 64 20.76 -15.47 15.32
N LYS A 65 21.98 -14.96 15.51
CA LYS A 65 22.91 -14.69 14.39
C LYS A 65 23.26 -15.96 13.64
N TYR A 66 23.59 -17.05 14.34
CA TYR A 66 23.86 -18.35 13.70
C TYR A 66 22.66 -18.89 12.91
N LEU A 67 21.44 -18.56 13.30
CA LEU A 67 20.22 -19.08 12.68
C LEU A 67 19.66 -18.20 11.56
N LEU A 68 19.98 -16.90 11.57
CA LEU A 68 19.30 -15.89 10.75
C LEU A 68 20.22 -15.06 9.87
N ILE A 69 21.55 -15.21 9.97
CA ILE A 69 22.49 -14.54 9.07
C ILE A 69 22.91 -15.52 7.97
N ASN A 70 22.78 -15.07 6.72
CA ASN A 70 23.37 -15.74 5.58
C ASN A 70 23.95 -14.68 4.61
N PRO A 71 25.28 -14.68 4.37
CA PRO A 71 25.94 -13.72 3.48
C PRO A 71 25.49 -13.83 2.01
N ASP A 72 25.04 -15.01 1.55
CA ASP A 72 24.60 -15.25 0.17
C ASP A 72 23.39 -14.38 -0.19
N LEU A 73 22.57 -13.98 0.79
CA LEU A 73 21.46 -13.03 0.60
C LEU A 73 21.91 -11.70 0.02
N GLY A 74 23.16 -11.29 0.27
CA GLY A 74 23.78 -10.05 -0.21
C GLY A 74 24.52 -10.19 -1.54
N THR A 75 24.44 -11.34 -2.20
CA THR A 75 25.17 -11.65 -3.43
C THR A 75 24.24 -11.97 -4.60
N ALA A 76 24.76 -11.90 -5.83
CA ALA A 76 24.02 -12.27 -7.03
C ALA A 76 23.57 -13.74 -7.04
N SER A 77 24.22 -14.60 -6.25
CA SER A 77 23.88 -16.03 -6.18
C SER A 77 22.44 -16.27 -5.75
N CYS A 78 21.87 -15.34 -4.98
CA CYS A 78 20.50 -15.46 -4.49
C CYS A 78 19.42 -15.37 -5.58
N ILE A 79 19.77 -15.05 -6.83
CA ILE A 79 18.82 -14.92 -7.95
C ILE A 79 19.24 -15.67 -9.21
N HIS A 80 20.08 -16.72 -9.11
CA HIS A 80 20.47 -17.54 -10.25
C HIS A 80 19.28 -18.16 -10.98
N ARG A 81 19.30 -18.14 -12.31
CA ARG A 81 18.21 -18.66 -13.14
C ARG A 81 18.05 -20.16 -12.97
N ASP A 82 19.16 -20.90 -12.99
CA ASP A 82 19.15 -22.38 -12.91
C ASP A 82 18.55 -22.88 -11.59
N GLU A 83 18.68 -22.07 -10.54
CA GLU A 83 18.09 -22.29 -9.23
C GLU A 83 16.67 -21.73 -9.10
N GLY A 84 15.99 -21.52 -10.23
CA GLY A 84 14.64 -20.99 -10.30
C GLY A 84 14.53 -19.58 -9.75
N TRP A 85 15.48 -18.70 -10.07
CA TRP A 85 15.55 -17.33 -9.56
C TRP A 85 15.64 -17.25 -8.03
N GLY A 86 16.40 -18.17 -7.43
CA GLY A 86 16.51 -18.30 -5.98
C GLY A 86 15.42 -19.16 -5.32
N SER A 87 14.33 -19.51 -6.03
CA SER A 87 13.21 -20.27 -5.43
C SER A 87 13.60 -21.69 -4.99
N LYS A 88 14.60 -22.29 -5.64
CA LYS A 88 15.12 -23.62 -5.31
C LYS A 88 16.28 -23.57 -4.31
N VAL A 89 16.80 -22.39 -3.99
CA VAL A 89 17.93 -22.19 -3.08
C VAL A 89 17.48 -22.36 -1.64
N LYS A 90 18.22 -23.18 -0.90
CA LYS A 90 18.06 -23.31 0.55
C LYS A 90 19.14 -22.47 1.23
N TYR A 91 18.81 -21.24 1.62
CA TYR A 91 19.72 -20.36 2.36
C TYR A 91 20.02 -20.84 3.80
N GLU A 92 19.64 -22.06 4.16
CA GLU A 92 19.81 -22.69 5.50
C GLU A 92 19.30 -21.88 6.70
N LEU A 93 18.60 -20.76 6.46
CA LEU A 93 17.99 -19.92 7.49
C LEU A 93 16.91 -20.69 8.25
N GLN A 94 16.82 -20.42 9.55
CA GLN A 94 15.81 -21.01 10.43
C GLN A 94 14.80 -19.96 10.95
N PRO A 95 14.03 -19.28 10.06
CA PRO A 95 13.11 -18.20 10.46
C PRO A 95 11.94 -18.68 11.33
N ALA A 96 11.72 -19.99 11.43
CA ALA A 96 10.72 -20.57 12.33
C ALA A 96 10.94 -20.15 13.80
N ILE A 97 12.18 -19.87 14.20
CA ILE A 97 12.51 -19.37 15.54
C ILE A 97 11.79 -18.06 15.88
N LEU A 98 11.51 -17.22 14.87
CA LEU A 98 10.81 -15.94 15.01
C LEU A 98 9.34 -16.08 15.41
N ARG A 99 8.78 -17.30 15.35
CA ARG A 99 7.38 -17.60 15.71
C ARG A 99 7.24 -18.18 17.12
N VAL A 100 8.35 -18.50 17.79
CA VAL A 100 8.31 -19.18 19.09
C VAL A 100 7.80 -18.27 20.21
N CYS A 101 8.28 -17.02 20.29
CA CYS A 101 7.78 -16.05 21.27
C CYS A 101 8.05 -14.60 20.84
N LYS A 102 7.36 -13.64 21.47
CA LYS A 102 7.48 -12.21 21.18
C LYS A 102 8.92 -11.68 21.34
N GLN A 103 9.66 -12.16 22.33
CA GLN A 103 11.04 -11.70 22.58
C GLN A 103 11.98 -12.10 21.43
N LEU A 104 11.95 -13.38 21.03
CA LEU A 104 12.77 -13.87 19.91
C LEU A 104 12.31 -13.28 18.58
N HIS A 105 11.02 -12.98 18.43
CA HIS A 105 10.53 -12.24 17.27
C HIS A 105 11.19 -10.87 17.16
N ILE A 106 11.14 -10.06 18.22
CA ILE A 106 11.71 -8.70 18.22
C ILE A 106 13.23 -8.74 18.00
N GLU A 107 13.95 -9.56 18.78
CA GLU A 107 15.42 -9.67 18.66
C GLU A 107 15.84 -10.23 17.29
N GLY A 108 15.15 -11.27 16.81
CA GLY A 108 15.52 -11.97 15.58
C GLY A 108 15.14 -11.22 14.31
N VAL A 109 14.06 -10.43 14.30
CA VAL A 109 13.71 -9.55 13.17
C VAL A 109 14.77 -8.48 12.97
N GLU A 110 15.27 -7.89 14.06
CA GLU A 110 16.38 -6.92 14.02
C GLU A 110 17.68 -7.55 13.50
N ILE A 111 17.93 -8.82 13.80
CA ILE A 111 19.10 -9.54 13.24
C ILE A 111 18.89 -9.86 11.77
N LEU A 112 17.79 -10.53 11.42
CA LEU A 112 17.52 -10.99 10.06
C LEU A 112 17.51 -9.83 9.06
N TYR A 113 16.82 -8.73 9.35
CA TYR A 113 16.68 -7.62 8.39
C TYR A 113 17.61 -6.43 8.69
N GLY A 114 18.11 -6.31 9.93
CA GLY A 114 18.99 -5.21 10.32
C GLY A 114 20.47 -5.50 10.21
N VAL A 115 20.89 -6.78 10.20
CA VAL A 115 22.30 -7.18 10.11
C VAL A 115 22.65 -7.77 8.75
N ASN A 116 21.79 -8.61 8.15
CA ASN A 116 22.05 -9.10 6.79
C ASN A 116 22.07 -7.96 5.77
N GLN A 117 22.88 -8.15 4.73
CA GLN A 117 22.79 -7.41 3.48
C GLN A 117 21.90 -8.19 2.52
N PHE A 118 21.01 -7.48 1.81
CA PHE A 118 20.17 -8.08 0.78
C PHE A 118 20.54 -7.53 -0.59
N PHE A 119 20.69 -8.42 -1.56
CA PHE A 119 20.90 -8.11 -2.96
C PHE A 119 19.57 -7.91 -3.67
N ILE A 120 19.49 -6.91 -4.53
CA ILE A 120 18.35 -6.70 -5.41
C ILE A 120 18.79 -6.25 -6.80
N GLU A 121 18.22 -6.86 -7.82
CA GLU A 121 18.46 -6.50 -9.21
C GLU A 121 17.38 -5.54 -9.73
N CYS A 122 17.85 -4.43 -10.31
CA CYS A 122 17.08 -3.36 -10.92
C CYS A 122 17.63 -3.08 -12.35
N ALA A 123 17.89 -4.13 -13.13
CA ALA A 123 18.62 -4.08 -14.41
C ALA A 123 17.82 -4.58 -15.64
N LEU A 124 16.63 -5.17 -15.50
CA LEU A 124 15.80 -5.66 -16.63
C LEU A 124 14.54 -4.82 -16.85
N SER A 125 14.26 -4.48 -18.12
CA SER A 125 13.10 -3.65 -18.51
C SER A 125 11.86 -4.47 -18.85
N THR A 126 10.74 -3.77 -18.85
CA THR A 126 9.37 -4.27 -18.74
C THR A 126 8.81 -4.83 -20.03
N TRP A 127 8.99 -6.14 -20.27
CA TRP A 127 8.03 -6.94 -21.06
C TRP A 127 7.89 -8.38 -20.55
N ASP A 128 8.92 -8.94 -19.92
CA ASP A 128 8.86 -10.31 -19.38
C ASP A 128 8.84 -10.43 -17.85
N HIS A 129 9.32 -9.42 -17.09
CA HIS A 129 9.45 -9.57 -15.64
C HIS A 129 9.26 -8.25 -14.88
N LEU A 130 8.06 -7.97 -14.39
CA LEU A 130 7.74 -6.85 -13.49
C LEU A 130 8.31 -7.02 -12.05
N LEU A 131 9.33 -7.87 -11.89
CA LEU A 131 9.79 -8.32 -10.59
C LEU A 131 11.22 -7.84 -10.37
N HIS A 132 11.37 -6.91 -9.43
CA HIS A 132 12.61 -6.77 -8.70
C HIS A 132 13.03 -8.14 -8.17
N ARG A 133 14.16 -8.67 -8.62
CA ARG A 133 14.63 -10.00 -8.21
C ARG A 133 15.49 -9.86 -6.97
N CYS A 134 15.05 -10.49 -5.89
CA CYS A 134 15.82 -10.70 -4.68
C CYS A 134 15.34 -11.95 -3.98
N ALA A 135 16.07 -12.37 -2.94
CA ALA A 135 15.66 -13.51 -2.13
C ALA A 135 14.23 -13.37 -1.57
N LEU A 136 13.70 -12.15 -1.36
CA LEU A 136 12.35 -11.95 -0.81
C LEU A 136 11.22 -12.08 -1.84
N THR A 137 11.50 -11.88 -3.12
CA THR A 137 10.50 -11.93 -4.21
C THR A 137 10.50 -13.26 -4.95
N ARG A 138 11.40 -14.19 -4.59
CA ARG A 138 11.61 -15.49 -5.26
C ARG A 138 10.39 -16.40 -5.40
N PHE A 139 9.33 -16.21 -4.61
CA PHE A 139 8.09 -17.00 -4.69
C PHE A 139 6.92 -16.22 -5.32
N GLN A 140 7.15 -14.97 -5.72
CA GLN A 140 6.18 -14.20 -6.48
C GLN A 140 6.35 -14.58 -7.96
N GLU A 141 5.87 -15.77 -8.33
CA GLU A 141 5.72 -16.12 -9.74
C GLU A 141 4.50 -15.41 -10.31
N TYR A 142 4.71 -14.61 -11.37
CA TYR A 142 3.62 -14.03 -12.14
C TYR A 142 2.97 -15.13 -12.98
N GLN A 143 1.72 -15.49 -12.69
CA GLN A 143 0.88 -16.18 -13.67
C GLN A 143 0.66 -15.23 -14.84
N ARG A 144 1.16 -15.61 -16.01
CA ARG A 144 0.97 -14.93 -17.29
C ARG A 144 -0.47 -15.15 -17.77
N ASP A 145 -1.45 -14.74 -16.98
CA ASP A 145 -2.84 -14.71 -17.47
C ASP A 145 -2.95 -13.57 -18.49
N GLY A 146 -3.37 -13.96 -19.69
CA GLY A 146 -3.16 -13.23 -20.93
C GLY A 146 -3.64 -11.78 -20.94
N PHE A 147 -2.89 -10.94 -21.64
CA PHE A 147 -3.32 -9.66 -22.25
C PHE A 147 -4.28 -8.77 -21.44
N GLY A 148 -4.08 -8.69 -20.12
CA GLY A 148 -4.63 -7.62 -19.30
C GLY A 148 -3.66 -6.46 -19.23
N LEU A 149 -3.62 -5.60 -20.25
CA LEU A 149 -3.07 -4.24 -20.17
C LEU A 149 -3.96 -3.40 -19.24
N SER A 150 -4.04 -3.77 -17.97
CA SER A 150 -4.51 -2.83 -16.97
C SER A 150 -3.29 -2.01 -16.57
N SER A 151 -3.27 -0.74 -16.98
CA SER A 151 -2.40 0.28 -16.39
C SER A 151 -2.82 0.56 -14.94
N GLU A 152 -3.03 -0.48 -14.13
CA GLU A 152 -2.82 -0.36 -12.70
C GLU A 152 -1.40 0.17 -12.57
N LEU A 153 -1.22 1.37 -12.02
CA LEU A 153 0.05 1.87 -11.46
C LEU A 153 0.93 0.67 -11.15
N ALA A 154 1.92 0.36 -12.01
CA ALA A 154 2.58 -0.94 -12.05
C ALA A 154 2.75 -1.45 -10.63
N LYS A 155 1.90 -2.43 -10.21
CA LYS A 155 1.77 -2.81 -8.80
C LYS A 155 3.17 -3.00 -8.28
N ASN A 156 3.64 -2.07 -7.45
CA ASN A 156 5.01 -2.09 -6.98
C ASN A 156 5.10 -3.32 -6.07
N GLN A 157 5.51 -4.46 -6.63
CA GLN A 157 5.36 -5.75 -5.97
C GLN A 157 6.19 -5.82 -4.69
N LEU A 158 7.25 -5.01 -4.60
CA LEU A 158 8.01 -4.82 -3.36
C LEU A 158 7.15 -4.27 -2.22
N ARG A 159 6.16 -3.40 -2.50
CA ARG A 159 5.20 -2.94 -1.47
C ARG A 159 4.31 -4.07 -0.95
N ALA A 160 4.06 -5.10 -1.76
CA ALA A 160 3.32 -6.28 -1.33
C ALA A 160 4.15 -7.22 -0.45
N VAL A 161 5.45 -6.95 -0.26
CA VAL A 161 6.35 -7.71 0.61
C VAL A 161 6.69 -6.88 1.85
N PRO A 162 5.96 -7.03 2.98
CA PRO A 162 6.14 -6.19 4.17
C PRO A 162 7.56 -6.22 4.76
N SER A 163 8.32 -7.28 4.46
CA SER A 163 9.69 -7.48 4.94
C SER A 163 10.69 -6.53 4.27
N VAL A 164 10.40 -6.02 3.06
CA VAL A 164 11.29 -5.11 2.32
C VAL A 164 11.55 -3.83 3.13
N ASN A 165 10.50 -3.28 3.76
CA ASN A 165 10.60 -2.10 4.63
C ASN A 165 11.39 -2.31 5.92
N ARG A 166 11.76 -3.54 6.26
CA ARG A 166 12.55 -3.85 7.47
C ARG A 166 14.04 -3.93 7.20
N ILE A 167 14.44 -4.06 5.93
CA ILE A 167 15.84 -4.22 5.53
C ILE A 167 16.58 -2.91 5.71
N ARG A 168 17.73 -3.00 6.40
CA ARG A 168 18.59 -1.84 6.68
C ARG A 168 19.83 -1.79 5.80
N ASN A 169 20.25 -2.92 5.21
CA ASN A 169 21.45 -3.01 4.39
C ASN A 169 21.12 -3.58 3.01
N TRP A 170 21.34 -2.78 1.96
CA TRP A 170 21.07 -3.17 0.57
C TRP A 170 22.33 -3.18 -0.29
N LYS A 171 22.40 -4.13 -1.23
CA LYS A 171 23.26 -4.08 -2.41
C LYS A 171 22.37 -4.07 -3.63
N VAL A 172 22.44 -3.03 -4.44
CA VAL A 172 21.51 -2.78 -5.55
C VAL A 172 22.28 -2.81 -6.86
N LEU A 173 21.90 -3.72 -7.75
CA LEU A 173 22.46 -3.79 -9.09
C LEU A 173 21.62 -2.98 -10.08
N ILE A 174 22.25 -2.05 -10.81
CA ILE A 174 21.60 -1.21 -11.81
C ILE A 174 22.29 -1.37 -13.17
N ALA A 175 21.50 -1.45 -14.25
CA ALA A 175 22.00 -1.37 -15.63
C ALA A 175 21.43 -0.11 -16.32
N PRO A 176 22.05 1.07 -16.16
CA PRO A 176 21.42 2.36 -16.41
C PRO A 176 21.04 2.61 -17.87
N MET A 177 21.71 1.95 -18.81
CA MET A 177 21.49 2.16 -20.24
C MET A 177 20.25 1.47 -20.81
N ARG A 178 19.56 0.62 -20.02
CA ARG A 178 18.36 -0.07 -20.50
C ARG A 178 17.11 0.84 -20.43
N SER A 179 16.13 0.55 -21.27
CA SER A 179 14.83 1.24 -21.23
C SER A 179 14.11 1.00 -19.88
N GLY A 180 13.25 1.92 -19.44
CA GLY A 180 12.43 1.72 -18.22
C GLY A 180 13.17 1.62 -16.87
N MET A 181 14.51 1.76 -16.83
CA MET A 181 15.31 1.57 -15.61
C MET A 181 14.98 2.55 -14.49
N ARG A 182 14.70 3.79 -14.85
CA ARG A 182 14.29 4.82 -13.90
C ARG A 182 13.04 4.41 -13.12
N ILE A 183 12.06 3.78 -13.77
CA ILE A 183 10.82 3.33 -13.12
C ILE A 183 11.12 2.26 -12.07
N ASN A 184 11.97 1.28 -12.42
CA ASN A 184 12.35 0.23 -11.48
C ASN A 184 13.02 0.82 -10.24
N ILE A 185 14.04 1.67 -10.43
CA ILE A 185 14.74 2.29 -9.30
C ILE A 185 13.77 3.16 -8.50
N MET A 186 12.91 3.93 -9.15
CA MET A 186 11.88 4.71 -8.49
C MET A 186 10.93 3.85 -7.65
N ASN A 187 10.47 2.71 -8.17
CA ASN A 187 9.62 1.78 -7.43
C ASN A 187 10.36 1.16 -6.24
N PHE A 188 11.62 0.79 -6.42
CA PHE A 188 12.48 0.34 -5.33
C PHE A 188 12.62 1.41 -4.24
N CYS A 189 13.05 2.62 -4.58
CA CYS A 189 13.23 3.73 -3.64
C CYS A 189 11.94 4.05 -2.87
N ARG A 190 10.78 4.09 -3.56
CA ARG A 190 9.44 4.29 -2.96
C ARG A 190 9.02 3.17 -2.00
N SER A 191 9.66 2.01 -2.07
CA SER A 191 9.39 0.86 -1.21
C SER A 191 10.32 0.79 0.00
N ILE A 192 11.37 1.61 0.06
CA ILE A 192 12.37 1.58 1.15
C ILE A 192 12.69 2.96 1.73
N CYS A 193 12.08 4.04 1.24
CA CYS A 193 12.35 5.39 1.73
C CYS A 193 12.11 5.57 3.23
N HIS A 194 11.24 4.75 3.83
CA HIS A 194 10.95 4.74 5.26
C HIS A 194 11.62 3.56 6.01
N SER A 195 12.49 2.80 5.34
CA SER A 195 13.11 1.59 5.92
C SER A 195 14.30 1.89 6.82
N GLY A 196 14.60 3.15 7.14
CA GLY A 196 15.70 3.57 8.03
C GLY A 196 17.04 2.93 7.67
N LEU A 197 17.51 3.20 6.45
CA LEU A 197 18.70 2.58 5.86
C LEU A 197 19.96 2.87 6.68
N LYS A 198 20.77 1.82 6.89
CA LYS A 198 22.09 1.90 7.54
C LYS A 198 23.23 1.71 6.56
N SER A 199 23.04 0.89 5.55
CA SER A 199 24.02 0.70 4.49
C SER A 199 23.36 0.49 3.14
N MET A 200 23.90 1.10 2.11
CA MET A 200 23.45 0.87 0.74
C MET A 200 24.62 0.99 -0.22
N GLU A 201 24.76 -0.02 -1.06
CA GLU A 201 25.78 -0.08 -2.10
C GLU A 201 25.10 -0.18 -3.46
N ILE A 202 25.31 0.83 -4.30
CA ILE A 202 24.83 0.84 -5.67
C ILE A 202 25.94 0.34 -6.57
N VAL A 203 25.66 -0.75 -7.29
CA VAL A 203 26.60 -1.44 -8.15
C VAL A 203 26.12 -1.29 -9.59
N ILE A 204 26.91 -0.63 -10.43
CA ILE A 204 26.54 -0.32 -11.81
C ILE A 204 27.11 -1.37 -12.76
N ALA A 205 26.22 -2.10 -13.42
CA ALA A 205 26.59 -3.09 -14.43
C ALA A 205 27.35 -2.42 -15.58
N PRO A 206 28.40 -3.07 -16.13
CA PRO A 206 29.06 -2.57 -17.31
C PRO A 206 28.08 -2.58 -18.49
N TRP A 207 28.17 -1.59 -19.37
CA TRP A 207 27.39 -1.54 -20.60
C TRP A 207 28.33 -1.60 -21.80
N GLY A 208 28.01 -2.46 -22.77
CA GLY A 208 28.64 -2.41 -24.08
C GLY A 208 28.11 -1.19 -24.82
N GLY A 209 28.94 -0.47 -25.56
CA GLY A 209 28.60 0.77 -26.28
C GLY A 209 27.61 0.60 -27.46
N LEU A 210 26.69 -0.36 -27.40
CA LEU A 210 25.90 -0.82 -28.55
C LEU A 210 24.44 -0.34 -28.58
N GLN A 211 23.93 0.39 -27.57
CA GLN A 211 22.56 0.94 -27.65
C GLN A 211 22.50 2.38 -28.18
N PHE A 212 23.64 3.07 -28.29
CA PHE A 212 23.73 4.35 -28.99
C PHE A 212 24.52 4.14 -30.29
N GLN A 213 23.92 3.43 -31.24
CA GLN A 213 24.46 3.31 -32.61
C GLN A 213 24.57 4.69 -33.28
N ASP A 214 23.84 5.70 -32.80
CA ASP A 214 23.84 7.07 -33.31
C ASP A 214 25.10 7.88 -32.95
N LEU A 215 25.99 7.38 -32.09
CA LEU A 215 27.20 8.11 -31.67
C LEU A 215 28.52 7.48 -32.15
N MET A 216 28.47 6.73 -33.26
CA MET A 216 29.67 6.31 -34.01
C MET A 216 30.33 7.50 -34.75
N LEU A 217 30.54 8.62 -34.05
CA LEU A 217 31.50 9.65 -34.47
C LEU A 217 32.86 9.22 -33.93
N GLU A 218 33.58 8.43 -34.72
CA GLU A 218 34.99 8.13 -34.45
C GLU A 218 35.81 9.42 -34.50
N GLY A 219 36.01 10.01 -33.33
CA GLY A 219 36.82 11.22 -33.13
C GLY A 219 36.75 11.72 -31.69
N PRO A 220 37.70 12.57 -31.26
CA PRO A 220 37.72 13.14 -29.90
C PRO A 220 36.41 13.85 -29.52
N GLY A 221 35.72 14.48 -30.50
CA GLY A 221 34.43 15.13 -30.30
C GLY A 221 33.25 14.18 -30.07
N GLY A 222 33.23 13.01 -30.72
CA GLY A 222 32.18 12.00 -30.52
C GLY A 222 32.25 11.33 -29.14
N ARG A 223 33.47 11.15 -28.61
CA ARG A 223 33.68 10.61 -27.27
C ARG A 223 33.19 11.57 -26.16
N ALA A 224 33.34 12.87 -26.35
CA ALA A 224 32.86 13.88 -25.40
C ALA A 224 31.32 13.91 -25.34
N GLU A 225 30.64 13.90 -26.49
CA GLU A 225 29.18 13.90 -26.55
C GLU A 225 28.59 12.57 -26.00
N ALA A 226 29.21 11.43 -26.31
CA ALA A 226 28.81 10.15 -25.73
C ALA A 226 28.94 10.11 -24.20
N ASN A 227 30.01 10.70 -23.65
CA ASN A 227 30.18 10.83 -22.21
C ASN A 227 29.10 11.72 -21.59
N LYS A 228 28.74 12.83 -22.26
CA LYS A 228 27.69 13.74 -21.80
C LYS A 228 26.31 13.08 -21.79
N VAL A 229 25.90 12.42 -22.88
CA VAL A 229 24.63 11.68 -22.95
C VAL A 229 24.58 10.56 -21.90
N THR A 230 25.70 9.87 -21.68
CA THR A 230 25.84 8.84 -20.64
C THR A 230 25.66 9.43 -19.24
N ALA A 231 26.30 10.57 -18.96
CA ALA A 231 26.17 11.28 -17.69
C ALA A 231 24.73 11.73 -17.43
N GLU A 232 24.08 12.33 -18.42
CA GLU A 232 22.67 12.75 -18.35
C GLU A 232 21.75 11.55 -18.09
N LYS A 233 21.98 10.43 -18.79
CA LYS A 233 21.18 9.22 -18.58
C LYS A 233 21.39 8.61 -17.20
N LEU A 234 22.63 8.59 -16.72
CA LEU A 234 22.96 8.11 -15.39
C LEU A 234 22.28 8.97 -14.32
N GLN A 235 22.33 10.29 -14.45
CA GLN A 235 21.64 11.23 -13.58
C GLN A 235 20.12 10.98 -13.59
N GLU A 236 19.52 10.82 -14.77
CA GLU A 236 18.09 10.54 -14.91
C GLU A 236 17.68 9.27 -14.15
N VAL A 237 18.47 8.20 -14.29
CA VAL A 237 18.24 6.88 -13.71
C VAL A 237 18.48 6.86 -12.19
N LEU A 238 19.49 7.59 -11.71
CA LEU A 238 19.84 7.68 -10.29
C LEU A 238 19.03 8.73 -9.52
N SER A 239 18.38 9.69 -10.20
CA SER A 239 17.54 10.72 -9.57
C SER A 239 16.53 10.21 -8.53
N PRO A 240 15.92 9.00 -8.65
CA PRO A 240 15.03 8.52 -7.60
C PRO A 240 15.73 8.15 -6.28
N LEU A 241 17.06 8.08 -6.21
CA LEU A 241 17.79 7.89 -4.96
C LEU A 241 17.73 9.14 -4.07
N GLU A 242 17.43 10.32 -4.62
CA GLU A 242 17.36 11.60 -3.90
C GLU A 242 16.32 11.59 -2.78
N ILE A 243 15.31 10.70 -2.84
CA ILE A 243 14.29 10.56 -1.79
C ILE A 243 14.73 9.69 -0.60
N LEU A 244 15.92 9.08 -0.67
CA LEU A 244 16.42 8.18 0.37
C LEU A 244 17.32 8.91 1.35
N ARG A 245 17.33 8.45 2.60
CA ARG A 245 18.26 8.89 3.64
C ARG A 245 18.92 7.66 4.26
N CYS A 246 20.22 7.53 4.05
CA CYS A 246 21.04 6.42 4.51
C CYS A 246 22.11 6.96 5.45
N THR A 247 21.81 6.97 6.76
CA THR A 247 22.62 7.62 7.79
C THR A 247 23.93 6.89 8.13
N GLY A 248 24.23 5.77 7.45
CA GLY A 248 25.51 5.06 7.57
C GLY A 248 26.27 5.04 6.24
N ASN A 249 26.60 3.84 5.76
CA ASN A 249 27.50 3.67 4.62
C ASN A 249 26.73 3.71 3.30
N PHE A 250 27.01 4.69 2.43
CA PHE A 250 26.48 4.76 1.07
C PHE A 250 27.61 4.81 0.04
N ASP A 251 27.60 3.91 -0.94
CA ASP A 251 28.62 3.87 -2.00
C ASP A 251 28.00 3.63 -3.39
N ILE A 252 28.62 4.19 -4.43
CA ILE A 252 28.25 3.98 -5.83
C ILE A 252 29.52 3.60 -6.59
N ARG A 253 29.54 2.41 -7.17
CA ARG A 253 30.70 1.91 -7.90
C ARG A 253 30.33 1.04 -9.10
N GLY A 254 31.30 0.79 -9.95
CA GLY A 254 31.18 -0.21 -11.01
C GLY A 254 31.08 -1.63 -10.44
N ALA A 255 30.35 -2.48 -11.14
CA ALA A 255 30.19 -3.89 -10.80
C ALA A 255 31.46 -4.72 -10.99
N ASN A 256 31.69 -5.64 -10.05
CA ASN A 256 32.63 -6.73 -10.27
C ASN A 256 31.95 -7.85 -11.08
N PRO A 257 32.72 -8.63 -11.87
CA PRO A 257 32.16 -9.73 -12.67
C PRO A 257 31.36 -10.75 -11.87
N GLU A 258 31.77 -11.04 -10.62
CA GLU A 258 31.12 -11.99 -9.72
C GLU A 258 29.77 -11.50 -9.18
N GLU A 259 29.52 -10.19 -9.22
CA GLU A 259 28.26 -9.57 -8.76
C GLU A 259 27.21 -9.50 -9.86
N MET A 260 27.55 -9.94 -11.07
CA MET A 260 26.67 -9.94 -12.22
C MET A 260 25.91 -11.25 -12.29
N PRO A 261 24.57 -11.22 -12.24
CA PRO A 261 23.76 -12.40 -12.45
C PRO A 261 24.00 -13.02 -13.83
N ASP A 262 23.98 -14.34 -13.88
CA ASP A 262 24.13 -15.17 -15.09
C ASP A 262 23.29 -14.68 -16.27
N PHE A 263 22.05 -14.31 -16.01
CA PHE A 263 21.07 -13.88 -17.01
C PHE A 263 21.36 -12.53 -17.65
N LEU A 264 22.27 -11.70 -17.11
CA LEU A 264 22.63 -10.42 -17.73
C LEU A 264 23.63 -10.59 -18.88
N PHE A 265 24.33 -11.73 -18.95
CA PHE A 265 25.34 -12.01 -19.96
C PHE A 265 24.81 -12.76 -21.19
N GLU A 266 23.58 -13.26 -21.12
CA GLU A 266 23.05 -14.18 -22.12
C GLU A 266 22.32 -13.43 -23.26
N GLY A 267 23.09 -12.66 -24.04
CA GLY A 267 22.69 -12.12 -25.33
C GLY A 267 22.69 -13.14 -26.48
N ASP A 268 22.61 -14.44 -26.18
CA ASP A 268 22.60 -15.52 -27.18
C ASP A 268 21.19 -16.09 -27.46
N ILE A 269 20.14 -15.58 -26.81
CA ILE A 269 18.77 -15.86 -27.24
C ILE A 269 18.23 -14.60 -27.94
N PRO A 270 17.84 -14.68 -29.23
CA PRO A 270 17.17 -13.58 -29.89
C PRO A 270 15.80 -13.40 -29.26
N THR A 271 15.72 -12.59 -28.21
CA THR A 271 14.43 -12.02 -27.78
C THR A 271 13.99 -11.12 -28.92
N LEU A 272 12.99 -11.55 -29.68
CA LEU A 272 12.26 -10.68 -30.58
C LEU A 272 11.68 -9.55 -29.74
N ASP A 273 12.40 -8.45 -29.61
CA ASP A 273 11.79 -7.19 -29.22
C ASP A 273 10.93 -6.75 -30.40
N TYR A 274 9.64 -6.54 -30.16
CA TYR A 274 8.67 -6.17 -31.20
C TYR A 274 9.07 -4.82 -31.85
N HIS A 275 9.84 -3.99 -31.14
CA HIS A 275 10.45 -2.78 -31.70
C HIS A 275 11.65 -3.06 -32.63
N ASP A 276 12.47 -4.09 -32.37
CA ASP A 276 13.57 -4.48 -33.27
C ASP A 276 13.06 -5.02 -34.61
N TRP A 277 11.87 -5.66 -34.61
CA TRP A 277 11.22 -6.12 -35.84
C TRP A 277 10.77 -4.98 -36.76
N LEU A 278 10.31 -3.86 -36.20
CA LEU A 278 9.87 -2.67 -36.95
C LEU A 278 11.04 -1.84 -37.50
N VAL A 279 12.19 -1.83 -36.81
CA VAL A 279 13.36 -1.02 -37.18
C VAL A 279 14.43 -1.85 -37.92
N GLY A 280 14.19 -3.14 -38.15
CA GLY A 280 15.08 -4.00 -38.94
C GLY A 280 16.49 -4.19 -38.37
N SER A 281 16.70 -3.84 -37.09
CA SER A 281 18.02 -3.82 -36.48
C SER A 281 18.31 -5.16 -35.81
N ARG A 282 19.10 -6.02 -36.47
CA ARG A 282 19.66 -7.23 -35.82
C ARG A 282 20.86 -6.84 -34.96
N GLY A 283 20.64 -6.24 -33.80
CA GLY A 283 21.69 -5.95 -32.83
C GLY A 283 22.03 -7.20 -32.01
N LYS A 284 23.22 -7.78 -32.20
CA LYS A 284 23.73 -8.83 -31.30
C LYS A 284 24.13 -8.16 -29.98
N VAL A 285 23.40 -8.41 -28.90
CA VAL A 285 23.73 -7.88 -27.56
C VAL A 285 24.97 -8.60 -27.05
N VAL A 286 26.16 -8.03 -27.30
CA VAL A 286 27.40 -8.60 -26.78
C VAL A 286 27.46 -8.35 -25.28
N ALA A 287 27.62 -9.42 -24.51
CA ALA A 287 27.88 -9.39 -23.07
C ALA A 287 28.99 -8.35 -22.76
N PRO A 288 28.74 -7.36 -21.89
CA PRO A 288 29.77 -6.37 -21.56
C PRO A 288 30.94 -7.06 -20.85
N ARG A 289 32.09 -7.14 -21.53
CA ARG A 289 33.35 -7.64 -20.97
C ARG A 289 34.20 -6.45 -20.55
N GLY A 290 34.10 -6.02 -19.30
CA GLY A 290 34.91 -4.94 -18.75
C GLY A 290 34.44 -4.45 -17.39
N ARG A 291 35.31 -3.75 -16.64
CA ARG A 291 34.87 -2.98 -15.47
C ARG A 291 34.08 -1.75 -15.95
N ALA A 292 32.95 -1.48 -15.32
CA ALA A 292 32.23 -0.23 -15.54
C ALA A 292 33.11 0.95 -15.11
N SER A 293 33.46 1.83 -16.05
CA SER A 293 33.99 3.15 -15.74
C SER A 293 32.80 4.07 -15.49
N LEU A 294 32.68 4.59 -14.26
CA LEU A 294 31.70 5.63 -13.98
C LEU A 294 32.12 6.91 -14.71
N PRO A 295 31.21 7.61 -15.40
CA PRO A 295 31.52 8.94 -15.90
C PRO A 295 31.81 9.87 -14.70
N ASP A 296 32.85 10.68 -14.83
CA ASP A 296 33.13 11.74 -13.85
C ASP A 296 32.07 12.83 -14.01
N THR A 297 31.16 12.92 -13.04
CA THR A 297 30.04 13.86 -13.07
C THR A 297 29.95 14.57 -11.73
N THR A 298 29.74 15.89 -11.74
CA THR A 298 29.49 16.69 -10.53
C THR A 298 28.23 16.24 -9.78
N TYR A 299 27.32 15.52 -10.45
CA TYR A 299 26.10 14.98 -9.87
C TYR A 299 26.35 13.86 -8.86
N LEU A 300 27.28 12.92 -9.11
CA LEU A 300 27.48 11.78 -8.23
C LEU A 300 27.94 12.17 -6.81
N PRO A 301 28.95 13.06 -6.63
CA PRO A 301 29.31 13.55 -5.30
C PRO A 301 28.14 14.23 -4.58
N HIS A 302 27.38 15.05 -5.30
CA HIS A 302 26.22 15.73 -4.74
C HIS A 302 25.13 14.74 -4.29
N LEU A 303 24.83 13.73 -5.10
CA LEU A 303 23.88 12.69 -4.75
C LEU A 303 24.33 11.89 -3.53
N ILE A 304 25.61 11.52 -3.46
CA ILE A 304 26.18 10.80 -2.31
C ILE A 304 26.04 11.64 -1.03
N GLU A 305 26.37 12.93 -1.09
CA GLU A 305 26.20 13.85 0.04
C GLU A 305 24.72 13.95 0.47
N LEU A 306 23.81 14.13 -0.49
CA LEU A 306 22.38 14.23 -0.25
C LEU A 306 21.81 12.98 0.43
N VAL A 307 22.19 11.79 -0.06
CA VAL A 307 21.69 10.50 0.46
C VAL A 307 22.28 10.17 1.83
N ARG A 308 23.55 10.53 2.09
CA ARG A 308 24.20 10.35 3.41
C ARG A 308 23.69 11.34 4.46
N GLY A 309 23.21 12.50 4.03
CA GLY A 309 22.62 13.49 4.92
C GLY A 309 21.37 12.98 5.65
N ASP A 310 20.93 13.73 6.65
CA ASP A 310 19.69 13.52 7.41
C ASP A 310 18.63 14.59 7.07
N SER A 311 18.86 15.36 6.01
CA SER A 311 17.95 16.40 5.55
C SER A 311 16.55 15.84 5.31
N LYS A 312 15.52 16.56 5.74
CA LYS A 312 14.14 16.08 5.54
C LYS A 312 13.77 16.15 4.05
N VAL A 313 13.00 15.16 3.58
CA VAL A 313 12.53 15.05 2.20
C VAL A 313 11.01 15.08 2.17
N GLU A 314 10.46 15.71 1.13
CA GLU A 314 9.06 15.54 0.75
C GLU A 314 8.93 14.43 -0.29
N PRO A 315 8.48 13.22 0.11
CA PRO A 315 8.25 12.16 -0.84
C PRO A 315 7.02 12.49 -1.70
N PHE A 316 7.25 12.90 -2.96
CA PHE A 316 6.21 13.22 -3.93
C PHE A 316 5.09 12.17 -3.96
N HIS A 317 5.47 10.89 -4.00
CA HIS A 317 4.53 9.78 -4.08
C HIS A 317 3.63 9.65 -2.85
N GLU A 318 4.11 9.95 -1.65
CA GLU A 318 3.28 9.90 -0.45
C GLU A 318 2.31 11.08 -0.38
N ILE A 319 2.77 12.28 -0.78
CA ILE A 319 1.89 13.45 -0.95
C ILE A 319 0.81 13.13 -1.98
N PHE A 320 1.19 12.51 -3.10
CA PHE A 320 0.27 12.09 -4.15
C PHE A 320 -0.74 11.07 -3.61
N TYR A 321 -0.32 10.03 -2.89
CA TYR A 321 -1.24 9.02 -2.35
C TYR A 321 -2.17 9.60 -1.28
N ALA A 322 -1.69 10.50 -0.41
CA ALA A 322 -2.54 11.19 0.55
C ALA A 322 -3.60 12.04 -0.15
N PHE A 323 -3.20 12.81 -1.18
CA PHE A 323 -4.12 13.59 -2.02
C PHE A 323 -5.12 12.69 -2.76
N PHE A 324 -4.64 11.63 -3.41
CA PHE A 324 -5.47 10.66 -4.14
C PHE A 324 -6.52 10.03 -3.23
N ASN A 325 -6.12 9.53 -2.05
CA ASN A 325 -7.01 8.90 -1.10
C ASN A 325 -8.09 9.87 -0.60
N TYR A 326 -7.74 11.15 -0.38
CA TYR A 326 -8.69 12.17 0.00
C TYR A 326 -9.74 12.42 -1.08
N VAL A 327 -9.33 12.58 -2.34
CA VAL A 327 -10.24 12.75 -3.48
C VAL A 327 -11.13 11.52 -3.66
N GLN A 328 -10.53 10.33 -3.60
CA GLN A 328 -11.24 9.06 -3.84
C GLN A 328 -12.30 8.79 -2.76
N ALA A 329 -12.12 9.25 -1.52
CA ALA A 329 -13.08 9.07 -0.45
C ALA A 329 -14.46 9.74 -0.70
N PHE A 330 -14.50 10.75 -1.57
CA PHE A 330 -15.76 11.39 -2.01
C PHE A 330 -16.49 10.61 -3.11
N GLU A 331 -15.85 9.60 -3.71
CA GLU A 331 -16.46 8.76 -4.73
C GLU A 331 -16.99 7.47 -4.14
N ARG A 332 -18.22 7.13 -4.50
CA ARG A 332 -18.97 6.01 -3.95
C ARG A 332 -19.18 4.90 -4.98
N ILE A 333 -19.16 5.23 -6.27
CA ILE A 333 -19.30 4.25 -7.32
C ILE A 333 -17.94 3.61 -7.52
N ASP A 334 -17.80 2.33 -7.18
CA ASP A 334 -16.52 1.61 -7.26
C ASP A 334 -15.91 1.68 -8.67
N LYS A 335 -16.73 1.53 -9.73
CA LYS A 335 -16.26 1.73 -11.11
C LYS A 335 -15.63 3.11 -11.33
N PHE A 336 -16.19 4.18 -10.76
CA PHE A 336 -15.63 5.52 -10.90
C PHE A 336 -14.35 5.67 -10.07
N ARG A 337 -14.26 5.03 -8.90
CA ARG A 337 -13.02 4.97 -8.11
C ARG A 337 -11.89 4.28 -8.89
N ASP A 338 -12.20 3.19 -9.59
CA ASP A 338 -11.24 2.49 -10.45
C ASP A 338 -10.82 3.37 -11.64
N HIS A 339 -11.76 4.12 -12.22
CA HIS A 339 -11.44 5.02 -13.32
C HIS A 339 -10.48 6.16 -12.90
N MET A 340 -10.41 6.52 -11.61
CA MET A 340 -9.45 7.51 -11.11
C MET A 340 -8.00 7.01 -11.10
N THR A 341 -7.76 5.69 -11.13
CA THR A 341 -6.40 5.13 -11.14
C THR A 341 -5.80 4.97 -12.54
N VAL A 342 -6.59 5.16 -13.60
CA VAL A 342 -6.19 4.84 -14.97
C VAL A 342 -5.52 6.03 -15.65
N HIS A 343 -4.22 5.89 -15.96
CA HIS A 343 -3.40 6.90 -16.61
C HIS A 343 -3.79 7.18 -18.07
N HIS A 344 -4.18 6.14 -18.82
CA HIS A 344 -4.46 6.26 -20.25
C HIS A 344 -5.93 6.63 -20.52
N PRO A 345 -6.19 7.69 -21.29
CA PRO A 345 -7.50 7.97 -21.85
C PRO A 345 -7.74 7.08 -23.07
N CYS A 346 -7.50 5.76 -22.97
CA CYS A 346 -8.01 4.87 -24.00
C CYS A 346 -9.54 4.95 -23.88
N PRO A 347 -10.29 5.39 -24.90
CA PRO A 347 -11.72 5.51 -24.81
C PRO A 347 -12.33 4.10 -24.91
N THR A 348 -12.15 3.30 -23.86
CA THR A 348 -13.02 2.15 -23.65
C THR A 348 -14.42 2.70 -23.37
N SER A 349 -15.45 1.99 -23.85
CA SER A 349 -16.86 2.38 -23.65
C SER A 349 -17.18 2.66 -22.17
N ASP A 350 -16.48 1.98 -21.25
CA ASP A 350 -16.67 2.13 -19.81
C ASP A 350 -16.11 3.44 -19.25
N LEU A 351 -14.96 3.94 -19.74
CA LEU A 351 -14.38 5.20 -19.26
C LEU A 351 -15.20 6.43 -19.68
N ALA A 352 -15.84 6.37 -20.85
CA ALA A 352 -16.76 7.39 -21.33
C ALA A 352 -18.02 7.52 -20.45
N GLN A 353 -18.32 6.51 -19.61
CA GLN A 353 -19.46 6.53 -18.71
C GLN A 353 -19.16 7.22 -17.35
N ASN A 354 -17.93 7.65 -17.08
CA ASN A 354 -17.62 8.47 -15.91
C ASN A 354 -17.67 9.96 -16.31
N PRO A 355 -18.74 10.69 -15.95
CA PRO A 355 -18.94 12.05 -16.39
C PRO A 355 -18.01 13.05 -15.73
N PHE A 356 -17.27 12.67 -14.68
CA PHE A 356 -16.35 13.55 -13.95
C PHE A 356 -14.95 13.59 -14.58
N ARG A 357 -14.59 12.53 -15.30
CA ARG A 357 -13.26 12.41 -15.90
C ARG A 357 -13.09 13.53 -16.94
N LEU A 358 -12.03 14.33 -16.80
CA LEU A 358 -11.70 15.50 -17.65
C LEU A 358 -12.63 16.72 -17.57
N THR A 359 -13.81 16.62 -16.95
CA THR A 359 -14.79 17.72 -16.86
C THR A 359 -14.85 18.33 -15.47
N HIS A 360 -14.54 17.54 -14.45
CA HIS A 360 -14.59 17.95 -13.06
C HIS A 360 -13.20 18.47 -12.63
N PRO A 361 -13.10 19.64 -11.96
CA PRO A 361 -11.81 20.25 -11.61
C PRO A 361 -10.93 19.35 -10.73
N VAL A 362 -11.54 18.63 -9.79
CA VAL A 362 -10.84 17.72 -8.88
C VAL A 362 -10.23 16.55 -9.65
N ASP A 363 -11.00 15.90 -10.51
CA ASP A 363 -10.57 14.77 -11.33
C ASP A 363 -9.51 15.19 -12.37
N SER A 364 -9.60 16.42 -12.86
CA SER A 364 -8.60 17.01 -13.77
C SER A 364 -7.27 17.27 -13.06
N ALA A 365 -7.31 17.80 -11.84
CA ALA A 365 -6.11 17.98 -11.01
C ALA A 365 -5.48 16.63 -10.65
N LEU A 366 -6.31 15.64 -10.28
CA LEU A 366 -5.86 14.29 -9.97
C LEU A 366 -5.22 13.60 -11.18
N LEU A 367 -5.81 13.73 -12.38
CA LEU A 367 -5.26 13.14 -13.60
C LEU A 367 -3.90 13.77 -13.97
N LYS A 368 -3.74 15.09 -13.79
CA LYS A 368 -2.43 15.75 -13.98
C LYS A 368 -1.40 15.22 -12.97
N ALA A 369 -1.77 15.12 -11.71
CA ALA A 369 -0.91 14.56 -10.67
C ALA A 369 -0.53 13.09 -10.95
N LEU A 370 -1.48 12.30 -11.44
CA LEU A 370 -1.25 10.92 -11.86
C LEU A 370 -0.25 10.85 -13.03
N ARG A 371 -0.38 11.73 -14.03
CA ARG A 371 0.59 11.83 -15.13
C ARG A 371 1.98 12.18 -14.61
N MET A 372 2.11 13.12 -13.66
CA MET A 372 3.40 13.44 -13.06
C MET A 372 4.03 12.25 -12.32
N GLN A 373 3.20 11.39 -11.71
CA GLN A 373 3.64 10.18 -11.02
C GLN A 373 4.19 9.10 -11.98
N THR A 374 3.68 9.04 -13.21
CA THR A 374 3.95 8.01 -14.23
C THR A 374 4.80 8.47 -15.41
N ASN A 375 5.04 9.77 -15.60
CA ASN A 375 5.77 10.25 -16.76
C ASN A 375 7.26 9.88 -16.67
N ASP A 376 7.73 9.13 -17.67
CA ASP A 376 9.13 8.69 -17.79
C ASP A 376 10.04 9.76 -18.38
N LYS A 377 9.46 10.74 -19.08
CA LYS A 377 10.23 11.80 -19.76
C LYS A 377 10.41 13.00 -18.84
N ALA A 378 11.64 13.14 -18.33
CA ALA A 378 12.31 14.39 -17.98
C ALA A 378 11.40 15.49 -17.39
N GLY A 379 10.90 15.24 -16.20
CA GLY A 379 10.52 16.26 -15.25
C GLY A 379 10.77 15.68 -13.87
N ALA A 380 11.63 16.31 -13.08
CA ALA A 380 11.72 15.98 -11.66
C ALA A 380 10.29 16.02 -11.09
N GLN A 381 9.92 15.02 -10.30
CA GLN A 381 8.63 14.99 -9.62
C GLN A 381 8.46 16.29 -8.82
N ASN A 382 7.74 17.24 -9.41
CA ASN A 382 7.70 18.60 -8.89
C ASN A 382 6.69 18.66 -7.75
N VAL A 383 7.21 18.57 -6.52
CA VAL A 383 6.41 18.62 -5.30
C VAL A 383 5.63 19.92 -5.20
N LEU A 384 6.18 21.04 -5.65
CA LEU A 384 5.49 22.34 -5.63
C LEU A 384 4.27 22.33 -6.56
N GLU A 385 4.42 21.82 -7.78
CA GLU A 385 3.30 21.71 -8.72
C GLU A 385 2.23 20.73 -8.21
N LEU A 386 2.63 19.61 -7.62
CA LEU A 386 1.69 18.67 -6.99
C LEU A 386 0.90 19.34 -5.87
N LYS A 387 1.56 20.12 -5.01
CA LYS A 387 0.89 20.89 -3.96
C LYS A 387 -0.11 21.89 -4.53
N VAL A 388 0.25 22.63 -5.59
CA VAL A 388 -0.69 23.55 -6.27
C VAL A 388 -1.92 22.81 -6.80
N LEU A 389 -1.74 21.65 -7.44
CA LEU A 389 -2.85 20.81 -7.91
C LEU A 389 -3.73 20.33 -6.75
N ARG A 390 -3.10 19.87 -5.66
CA ARG A 390 -3.79 19.46 -4.43
C ARG A 390 -4.59 20.62 -3.85
N SER A 391 -4.02 21.80 -3.71
CA SER A 391 -4.70 22.98 -3.15
C SER A 391 -5.91 23.42 -3.97
N SER A 392 -5.77 23.39 -5.29
CA SER A 392 -6.88 23.71 -6.21
C SER A 392 -8.06 22.75 -6.02
N ALA A 393 -7.78 21.45 -5.87
CA ALA A 393 -8.79 20.43 -5.60
C ALA A 393 -9.40 20.55 -4.19
N ILE A 394 -8.57 20.78 -3.16
CA ILE A 394 -9.02 20.97 -1.77
C ILE A 394 -10.01 22.12 -1.68
N ARG A 395 -9.73 23.27 -2.33
CA ARG A 395 -10.63 24.43 -2.30
C ARG A 395 -12.05 24.11 -2.78
N PHE A 396 -12.17 23.17 -3.72
CA PHE A 396 -13.47 22.70 -4.21
C PHE A 396 -14.11 21.73 -3.22
N LEU A 397 -13.35 20.74 -2.77
CA LEU A 397 -13.83 19.71 -1.83
C LEU A 397 -14.16 20.25 -0.44
N GLU A 398 -13.55 21.36 -0.02
CA GLU A 398 -13.74 21.94 1.32
C GLU A 398 -15.19 22.36 1.55
N ARG A 399 -15.83 22.98 0.54
CA ARG A 399 -17.25 23.36 0.62
C ARG A 399 -18.14 22.14 0.79
N GLN A 400 -17.85 21.07 0.04
CA GLN A 400 -18.58 19.81 0.17
C GLN A 400 -18.35 19.18 1.55
N TYR A 401 -17.11 19.15 2.04
CA TYR A 401 -16.80 18.64 3.38
C TYR A 401 -17.55 19.40 4.48
N GLN A 402 -17.59 20.74 4.43
CA GLN A 402 -18.30 21.55 5.41
C GLN A 402 -19.81 21.28 5.42
N ARG A 403 -20.43 21.10 4.24
CA ARG A 403 -21.85 20.69 4.14
C ARG A 403 -22.08 19.32 4.77
N ILE A 404 -21.22 18.34 4.46
CA ILE A 404 -21.32 16.98 5.02
C ILE A 404 -21.18 17.02 6.54
N GLN A 405 -20.18 17.74 7.03
CA GLN A 405 -19.92 17.89 8.46
C GLN A 405 -21.11 18.53 9.18
N GLN A 406 -21.70 19.59 8.62
CA GLN A 406 -22.85 20.25 9.22
C GLN A 406 -24.05 19.29 9.30
N ALA A 407 -24.40 18.64 8.18
CA ALA A 407 -25.51 17.70 8.16
C ALA A 407 -25.31 16.49 9.09
N ALA A 408 -24.07 15.98 9.19
CA ALA A 408 -23.73 14.95 10.16
C ALA A 408 -23.92 15.42 11.61
N ASN A 409 -23.55 16.67 11.94
CA ASN A 409 -23.75 17.22 13.28
C ASN A 409 -25.21 17.39 13.65
N ASP A 410 -26.02 17.85 12.70
CA ASP A 410 -27.47 18.00 12.89
C ASP A 410 -28.12 16.64 13.12
N LEU A 411 -27.73 15.62 12.34
CA LEU A 411 -28.20 14.26 12.51
C LEU A 411 -27.75 13.63 13.84
N VAL A 412 -26.48 13.81 14.24
CA VAL A 412 -25.97 13.31 15.53
C VAL A 412 -26.69 13.97 16.70
N ARG A 413 -27.05 15.25 16.60
CA ARG A 413 -27.83 15.96 17.62
C ARG A 413 -29.22 15.34 17.76
N PHE A 414 -29.92 15.15 16.65
CA PHE A 414 -31.20 14.44 16.61
C PHE A 414 -31.10 13.04 17.22
N VAL A 415 -30.05 12.27 16.86
CA VAL A 415 -29.84 10.94 17.45
C VAL A 415 -29.68 11.04 18.96
N LYS A 416 -28.89 11.98 19.48
CA LYS A 416 -28.74 12.17 20.93
C LYS A 416 -30.05 12.51 21.64
N GLU A 417 -30.89 13.33 21.02
CA GLU A 417 -32.19 13.74 21.56
C GLU A 417 -33.21 12.59 21.59
N HIS A 418 -33.16 11.70 20.60
CA HIS A 418 -34.12 10.60 20.46
C HIS A 418 -33.62 9.23 20.93
N LYS A 419 -32.33 9.08 21.23
CA LYS A 419 -31.70 7.87 21.78
C LYS A 419 -31.71 7.90 23.31
N ILE A 420 -32.90 8.09 23.84
CA ILE A 420 -33.24 8.12 25.26
C ILE A 420 -34.31 7.07 25.55
N TYR A 421 -34.55 6.79 26.84
CA TYR A 421 -35.57 5.83 27.25
C TYR A 421 -36.97 6.27 26.76
N GLY A 422 -37.68 5.38 26.07
CA GLY A 422 -38.97 5.66 25.44
C GLY A 422 -38.90 6.54 24.18
N GLY A 423 -37.71 6.91 23.73
CA GLY A 423 -37.50 7.68 22.50
C GLY A 423 -37.60 6.84 21.23
N LEU A 424 -37.66 7.51 20.08
CA LEU A 424 -37.73 6.85 18.76
C LEU A 424 -36.54 5.89 18.51
N LEU A 425 -35.39 6.19 19.10
CA LEU A 425 -34.15 5.44 18.93
C LEU A 425 -33.72 4.71 20.22
N ASP A 426 -34.67 4.39 21.11
CA ASP A 426 -34.40 3.65 22.35
C ASP A 426 -33.60 2.36 22.06
N PRO A 427 -32.41 2.17 22.67
CA PRO A 427 -31.61 0.95 22.52
C PRO A 427 -32.23 -0.30 23.17
N THR A 428 -33.13 -0.14 24.13
CA THR A 428 -33.60 -1.19 25.06
C THR A 428 -35.03 -1.66 24.81
N GLN A 429 -35.85 -0.84 24.16
CA GLN A 429 -37.24 -1.15 23.86
C GLN A 429 -37.52 -1.05 22.37
N LEU A 430 -38.54 -1.79 21.91
CA LEU A 430 -39.13 -1.51 20.61
C LEU A 430 -39.68 -0.08 20.64
N PRO A 431 -39.55 0.68 19.55
CA PRO A 431 -40.04 2.04 19.49
C PRO A 431 -41.54 2.01 19.79
N PRO A 432 -42.03 2.85 20.73
CA PRO A 432 -43.43 2.82 21.14
C PRO A 432 -44.34 3.00 19.91
N SER A 433 -45.48 2.29 19.85
CA SER A 433 -46.45 2.46 18.76
C SER A 433 -46.96 3.90 18.64
N ASP A 434 -46.91 4.66 19.74
CA ASP A 434 -47.23 6.09 19.82
C ASP A 434 -46.02 7.01 19.62
N SER A 435 -44.89 6.51 19.10
CA SER A 435 -43.73 7.35 18.79
C SER A 435 -44.16 8.55 17.93
N SER A 436 -43.72 9.76 18.28
CA SER A 436 -44.23 10.95 17.62
C SER A 436 -43.92 10.91 16.12
N ARG A 437 -44.97 10.93 15.31
CA ARG A 437 -44.88 11.07 13.85
C ARG A 437 -44.01 12.28 13.46
N GLU A 438 -43.97 13.28 14.32
CA GLU A 438 -43.08 14.46 14.24
C GLU A 438 -41.59 14.08 14.27
N ALA A 439 -41.14 13.23 15.21
CA ALA A 439 -39.75 12.77 15.26
C ALA A 439 -39.37 11.95 14.02
N GLN A 440 -40.29 11.16 13.47
CA GLN A 440 -40.07 10.44 12.21
C GLN A 440 -39.95 11.41 11.02
N CYS A 441 -40.79 12.45 10.97
CA CYS A 441 -40.70 13.51 9.96
C CYS A 441 -39.35 14.21 10.01
N GLU A 442 -38.94 14.68 11.18
CA GLU A 442 -37.68 15.38 11.39
C GLU A 442 -36.50 14.48 11.02
N GLY A 443 -36.47 13.25 11.54
CA GLY A 443 -35.44 12.26 11.20
C GLY A 443 -35.35 12.02 9.69
N LEU A 444 -36.49 11.86 8.99
CA LEU A 444 -36.49 11.64 7.54
C LEU A 444 -35.96 12.84 6.76
N VAL A 445 -36.25 14.07 7.19
CA VAL A 445 -35.71 15.30 6.59
C VAL A 445 -34.20 15.37 6.80
N LEU A 446 -33.72 15.19 8.04
CA LEU A 446 -32.30 15.20 8.35
C LEU A 446 -31.53 14.10 7.61
N LEU A 447 -32.12 12.91 7.47
CA LEU A 447 -31.54 11.80 6.72
C LEU A 447 -31.34 12.15 5.23
N LYS A 448 -32.34 12.81 4.62
CA LYS A 448 -32.26 13.25 3.21
C LYS A 448 -31.24 14.38 3.04
N ASN A 449 -31.26 15.38 3.93
CA ASN A 449 -30.28 16.47 3.92
C ASN A 449 -28.86 15.92 4.05
N TYR A 450 -28.64 14.90 4.89
CA TYR A 450 -27.33 14.26 5.00
C TYR A 450 -26.93 13.53 3.72
N ALA A 451 -27.85 12.81 3.09
CA ALA A 451 -27.59 12.15 1.81
C ALA A 451 -27.23 13.15 0.69
N GLU A 452 -27.97 14.25 0.59
CA GLU A 452 -27.74 15.32 -0.38
C GLU A 452 -26.42 16.07 -0.13
N SER A 453 -26.00 16.21 1.13
CA SER A 453 -24.72 16.85 1.47
C SER A 453 -23.52 16.10 0.89
N LEU A 454 -23.63 14.78 0.74
CA LEU A 454 -22.61 13.89 0.19
C LEU A 454 -22.55 13.91 -1.34
N ASP A 455 -23.54 14.51 -2.02
CA ASP A 455 -23.53 14.59 -3.47
C ASP A 455 -22.43 15.56 -3.96
N ARG A 456 -21.74 15.13 -5.03
CA ARG A 456 -20.66 15.89 -5.65
C ARG A 456 -21.17 17.23 -6.16
N GLU A 457 -20.41 18.29 -5.89
CA GLU A 457 -20.67 19.60 -6.49
C GLU A 457 -20.40 19.52 -8.00
N LEU A 458 -21.37 19.94 -8.82
CA LEU A 458 -21.31 19.77 -10.27
C LEU A 458 -21.01 21.09 -10.99
N THR A 459 -19.95 21.11 -11.79
CA THR A 459 -19.69 22.21 -12.74
C THR A 459 -20.62 22.15 -13.95
N THR A 460 -20.78 23.25 -14.68
CA THR A 460 -21.57 23.26 -15.93
C THR A 460 -21.09 22.21 -16.92
N ALA A 461 -19.77 22.06 -17.09
CA ALA A 461 -19.19 21.03 -17.95
C ALA A 461 -19.56 19.61 -17.48
N THR A 462 -19.51 19.35 -16.18
CA THR A 462 -19.90 18.05 -15.61
C THR A 462 -21.41 17.79 -15.81
N LYS A 463 -22.26 18.81 -15.62
CA LYS A 463 -23.71 18.70 -15.86
C LYS A 463 -24.03 18.37 -17.32
N ILE A 464 -23.31 18.99 -18.27
CA ILE A 464 -23.45 18.69 -19.70
C ILE A 464 -23.06 17.23 -19.97
N ALA A 465 -21.94 16.75 -19.41
CA ALA A 465 -21.51 15.36 -19.55
C ALA A 465 -22.51 14.36 -18.94
N ILE A 466 -23.10 14.67 -17.77
CA ILE A 466 -24.17 13.86 -17.17
C ILE A 466 -25.41 13.84 -18.09
N CYS A 467 -25.80 14.97 -18.66
CA CYS A 467 -26.95 15.08 -19.56
C CYS A 467 -26.78 14.17 -20.80
N GLN A 468 -25.56 14.09 -21.34
CA GLN A 468 -25.22 13.22 -22.47
C GLN A 468 -25.33 11.71 -22.15
N LEU A 469 -25.41 11.34 -20.86
CA LEU A 469 -25.60 9.95 -20.43
C LEU A 469 -27.08 9.53 -20.36
N GLU A 470 -28.03 10.39 -20.75
CA GLU A 470 -29.46 10.05 -20.92
C GLU A 470 -30.09 9.29 -19.72
N GLY A 471 -29.79 9.74 -18.50
CA GLY A 471 -30.33 9.14 -17.27
C GLY A 471 -29.60 7.88 -16.77
N GLN A 472 -28.56 7.42 -17.48
CA GLN A 472 -27.75 6.27 -17.04
C GLN A 472 -26.90 6.58 -15.81
N TYR A 473 -26.57 7.85 -15.57
CA TYR A 473 -25.85 8.29 -14.39
C TYR A 473 -26.71 8.08 -13.12
N GLU A 474 -27.94 8.58 -13.11
CA GLU A 474 -28.88 8.48 -11.98
C GLU A 474 -29.24 7.03 -11.67
N LYS A 475 -29.37 6.18 -12.70
CA LYS A 475 -29.65 4.74 -12.53
C LYS A 475 -28.58 4.03 -11.71
N ARG A 476 -27.31 4.48 -11.75
CA ARG A 476 -26.23 3.88 -10.95
C ARG A 476 -26.44 4.08 -9.46
N PHE A 477 -27.00 5.22 -9.06
CA PHE A 477 -27.24 5.54 -7.65
C PHE A 477 -28.45 4.80 -7.08
N LYS A 478 -29.48 4.54 -7.89
CA LYS A 478 -30.72 3.88 -7.44
C LYS A 478 -30.50 2.50 -6.81
N LEU A 479 -29.42 1.81 -7.19
CA LEU A 479 -29.07 0.48 -6.70
C LEU A 479 -28.10 0.49 -5.52
N LEU A 480 -27.64 1.67 -5.10
CA LEU A 480 -26.69 1.76 -4.00
C LEU A 480 -27.41 1.63 -2.65
N PRO A 481 -26.71 1.11 -1.61
CA PRO A 481 -27.32 0.82 -0.32
C PRO A 481 -28.01 2.02 0.35
N ARG A 482 -27.44 3.23 0.23
CA ARG A 482 -27.98 4.47 0.79
C ARG A 482 -29.35 4.80 0.20
N GLU A 483 -29.47 4.85 -1.12
CA GLU A 483 -30.69 5.20 -1.84
C GLU A 483 -31.79 4.15 -1.59
N ILE A 484 -31.43 2.87 -1.57
CA ILE A 484 -32.35 1.77 -1.24
C ILE A 484 -32.87 1.95 0.20
N ALA A 485 -31.99 2.23 1.16
CA ALA A 485 -32.37 2.38 2.56
C ALA A 485 -33.24 3.62 2.80
N ILE A 486 -32.92 4.76 2.18
CA ILE A 486 -33.74 5.98 2.25
C ILE A 486 -35.13 5.74 1.62
N ALA A 487 -35.21 5.00 0.50
CA ALA A 487 -36.48 4.65 -0.12
C ALA A 487 -37.32 3.74 0.78
N LYS A 488 -36.71 2.70 1.38
CA LYS A 488 -37.37 1.82 2.35
C LYS A 488 -37.83 2.57 3.60
N CYS A 489 -37.00 3.46 4.13
CA CYS A 489 -37.32 4.34 5.24
C CYS A 489 -38.53 5.23 4.92
N THR A 490 -38.56 5.83 3.72
CA THR A 490 -39.70 6.64 3.24
C THR A 490 -40.97 5.81 3.10
N HIS A 491 -40.87 4.57 2.60
CA HIS A 491 -42.02 3.67 2.47
C HIS A 491 -42.56 3.25 3.84
N ALA A 492 -41.69 2.88 4.77
CA ALA A 492 -42.05 2.53 6.14
C ALA A 492 -42.74 3.69 6.87
N TYR A 493 -42.23 4.91 6.72
CA TYR A 493 -42.86 6.13 7.25
C TYR A 493 -44.30 6.30 6.71
N ARG A 494 -44.50 6.18 5.39
CA ARG A 494 -45.83 6.30 4.77
C ARG A 494 -46.80 5.21 5.21
N GLY A 495 -46.29 4.00 5.45
CA GLY A 495 -47.05 2.85 5.92
C GLY A 495 -47.28 2.80 7.43
N GLY A 496 -46.79 3.78 8.21
CA GLY A 496 -46.91 3.78 9.67
C GLY A 496 -46.09 2.69 10.37
N LYS A 497 -45.09 2.11 9.68
CA LYS A 497 -44.28 1.00 10.18
C LYS A 497 -43.05 1.50 10.92
N VAL A 498 -43.21 1.84 12.20
CA VAL A 498 -42.16 2.50 13.01
C VAL A 498 -40.88 1.66 13.13
N GLN A 499 -40.99 0.36 13.38
CA GLN A 499 -39.82 -0.51 13.52
C GLN A 499 -39.01 -0.58 12.21
N GLU A 500 -39.67 -0.84 11.08
CA GLU A 500 -39.02 -0.86 9.77
C GLU A 500 -38.40 0.52 9.44
N PHE A 501 -39.03 1.62 9.85
CA PHE A 501 -38.48 2.96 9.70
C PHE A 501 -37.15 3.09 10.45
N VAL A 502 -37.11 2.73 11.74
CA VAL A 502 -35.92 2.86 12.60
C VAL A 502 -34.77 2.00 12.07
N GLU A 503 -35.03 0.76 11.65
CA GLU A 503 -34.02 -0.14 11.10
C GLU A 503 -33.39 0.42 9.82
N ASN A 504 -34.23 0.88 8.87
CA ASN A 504 -33.74 1.46 7.61
C ASN A 504 -33.07 2.82 7.83
N PHE A 505 -33.53 3.61 8.80
CA PHE A 505 -32.89 4.85 9.21
C PHE A 505 -31.48 4.58 9.72
N LYS A 506 -31.31 3.71 10.73
CA LYS A 506 -30.00 3.34 11.30
C LYS A 506 -29.04 2.86 10.21
N TYR A 507 -29.51 1.98 9.33
CA TYR A 507 -28.69 1.47 8.22
C TYR A 507 -28.26 2.57 7.25
N ALA A 508 -29.16 3.48 6.88
CA ALA A 508 -28.83 4.60 5.99
C ALA A 508 -27.80 5.55 6.64
N VAL A 509 -27.95 5.84 7.94
CA VAL A 509 -26.99 6.64 8.71
C VAL A 509 -25.62 5.97 8.75
N ASP A 510 -25.54 4.69 9.15
CA ASP A 510 -24.26 3.95 9.21
C ASP A 510 -23.54 3.90 7.85
N ASN A 511 -24.30 3.79 6.76
CA ASN A 511 -23.74 3.80 5.41
C ASN A 511 -23.12 5.16 5.07
N MET A 512 -23.80 6.27 5.39
CA MET A 512 -23.30 7.62 5.17
C MET A 512 -22.13 7.97 6.09
N ASP A 513 -22.20 7.59 7.37
CA ASP A 513 -21.11 7.73 8.34
C ASP A 513 -19.87 6.98 7.89
N THR A 514 -20.03 5.79 7.28
CA THR A 514 -18.89 5.06 6.70
C THR A 514 -18.13 5.90 5.67
N GLN A 515 -18.85 6.60 4.79
CA GLN A 515 -18.23 7.48 3.80
C GLN A 515 -17.65 8.74 4.45
N TYR A 516 -18.38 9.40 5.35
CA TYR A 516 -17.91 10.60 6.04
C TYR A 516 -16.64 10.34 6.85
N LEU A 517 -16.58 9.21 7.57
CA LEU A 517 -15.39 8.81 8.33
C LEU A 517 -14.21 8.46 7.42
N ALA A 518 -14.46 7.88 6.24
CA ALA A 518 -13.41 7.67 5.24
C ALA A 518 -12.82 9.01 4.75
N ILE A 519 -13.68 10.00 4.47
CA ILE A 519 -13.26 11.36 4.09
C ILE A 519 -12.45 12.01 5.21
N ARG A 520 -12.93 11.92 6.46
CA ARG A 520 -12.25 12.44 7.66
C ARG A 520 -10.87 11.81 7.87
N ASN A 521 -10.78 10.49 7.79
CA ASN A 521 -9.52 9.77 7.93
C ASN A 521 -8.52 10.20 6.84
N ALA A 522 -8.96 10.30 5.59
CA ALA A 522 -8.09 10.78 4.51
C ALA A 522 -7.69 12.25 4.68
N ARG A 523 -8.59 13.11 5.17
CA ARG A 523 -8.32 14.53 5.50
C ARG A 523 -7.19 14.65 6.53
N LYS A 524 -7.20 13.83 7.58
CA LYS A 524 -6.14 13.82 8.61
C LYS A 524 -4.76 13.44 8.06
N GLN A 525 -4.71 12.68 6.96
CA GLN A 525 -3.47 12.23 6.34
C GLN A 525 -2.92 13.19 5.27
N LEU A 526 -3.71 14.19 4.84
CA LEU A 526 -3.48 14.99 3.63
C LEU A 526 -2.15 15.74 3.59
N PHE A 527 -1.67 16.16 4.77
CA PHE A 527 -0.47 16.98 4.96
C PHE A 527 0.60 16.29 5.82
N VAL A 528 0.46 14.98 6.11
CA VAL A 528 1.41 14.25 6.97
C VAL A 528 2.83 14.25 6.41
N TRP A 529 2.94 14.28 5.07
CA TRP A 529 4.20 14.19 4.34
C TRP A 529 4.74 15.56 3.90
N ASP A 530 4.09 16.65 4.29
CA ASP A 530 4.56 17.99 4.02
C ASP A 530 5.66 18.39 5.02
N LEU A 531 6.72 19.04 4.54
CA LEU A 531 7.70 19.70 5.37
C LEU A 531 7.06 20.92 6.02
N LYS A 532 6.99 20.87 7.35
CA LYS A 532 6.54 21.96 8.19
C LYS A 532 7.70 22.90 8.47
N GLY A 533 7.91 23.86 7.58
CA GLY A 533 8.85 24.96 7.79
C GLY A 533 8.32 26.01 8.79
N PRO A 534 9.15 26.98 9.19
CA PRO A 534 8.70 28.13 9.98
C PRO A 534 7.56 28.85 9.24
N GLY A 535 6.41 29.03 9.88
CA GLY A 535 5.23 29.66 9.26
C GLY A 535 4.35 28.74 8.42
N TYR A 536 4.55 27.42 8.45
CA TYR A 536 3.65 26.47 7.79
C TYR A 536 2.25 26.51 8.43
N THR A 537 1.27 26.96 7.66
CA THR A 537 -0.17 26.79 7.95
C THR A 537 -0.76 25.83 6.93
N ALA A 538 -1.37 24.74 7.41
CA ALA A 538 -2.13 23.86 6.54
C ALA A 538 -3.24 24.68 5.84
N GLU A 539 -3.52 24.33 4.58
CA GLU A 539 -4.48 25.05 3.73
C GLU A 539 -5.90 25.02 4.29
N ILE A 540 -6.18 24.01 5.11
CA ILE A 540 -7.46 23.74 5.76
C ILE A 540 -7.21 23.17 7.17
N ASP A 541 -8.16 23.39 8.09
CA ASP A 541 -8.13 22.72 9.40
C ASP A 541 -8.51 21.25 9.24
N VAL A 542 -7.60 20.36 9.65
CA VAL A 542 -7.80 18.91 9.60
C VAL A 542 -8.56 18.37 10.81
N GLU A 543 -8.79 19.19 11.85
CA GLU A 543 -9.50 18.88 13.09
C GLU A 543 -9.09 17.50 13.66
N PRO A 544 -7.82 17.33 14.07
CA PRO A 544 -7.28 16.01 14.42
C PRO A 544 -7.94 15.39 15.66
N LEU A 545 -8.43 16.24 16.58
CA LEU A 545 -9.03 15.85 17.86
C LEU A 545 -10.53 15.53 17.78
N ARG A 546 -11.19 15.80 16.66
CA ARG A 546 -12.62 15.52 16.50
C ARG A 546 -12.87 14.01 16.47
N CYS A 547 -13.92 13.59 17.17
CA CYS A 547 -14.33 12.19 17.31
C CYS A 547 -14.71 11.59 15.95
N ASP A 548 -14.15 10.41 15.66
CA ASP A 548 -14.39 9.66 14.42
C ASP A 548 -15.07 8.31 14.72
N GLU A 549 -15.78 8.21 15.84
CA GLU A 549 -16.53 7.01 16.22
C GLU A 549 -17.91 6.99 15.54
N ARG A 550 -18.34 5.78 15.15
CA ARG A 550 -19.70 5.56 14.66
C ARG A 550 -20.69 5.60 15.81
N ILE A 551 -21.94 5.90 15.48
CA ILE A 551 -23.04 5.86 16.44
C ILE A 551 -23.22 4.43 16.98
N ALA A 552 -23.05 4.28 18.30
CA ALA A 552 -23.26 3.00 18.96
C ALA A 552 -24.74 2.77 19.29
N TRP A 553 -25.55 2.35 18.31
CA TRP A 553 -27.01 2.24 18.44
C TRP A 553 -27.53 1.46 19.66
N GLY A 554 -26.80 0.46 20.13
CA GLY A 554 -27.19 -0.42 21.25
C GLY A 554 -26.84 0.09 22.66
N LYS A 555 -26.35 1.33 22.80
CA LYS A 555 -25.96 1.91 24.10
C LYS A 555 -26.53 3.31 24.23
N PHE A 556 -27.09 3.68 25.38
CA PHE A 556 -27.42 5.08 25.64
C PHE A 556 -26.19 5.97 25.51
N GLU A 557 -26.39 7.20 25.05
CA GLU A 557 -25.34 8.19 25.03
C GLU A 557 -24.93 8.54 26.47
N PRO A 558 -23.62 8.67 26.77
CA PRO A 558 -23.19 9.10 28.09
C PRO A 558 -23.73 10.51 28.35
N ASP A 559 -24.37 10.70 29.51
CA ASP A 559 -24.87 12.01 29.94
C ASP A 559 -23.65 12.91 30.23
N MET A 560 -23.32 13.77 29.28
CA MET A 560 -22.20 14.71 29.38
C MET A 560 -22.59 15.99 30.13
N ASP A 561 -23.86 16.12 30.56
CA ASP A 561 -24.35 17.25 31.34
C ASP A 561 -23.96 17.07 32.81
N ALA A 562 -22.78 17.59 33.17
CA ALA A 562 -22.27 17.57 34.54
C ALA A 562 -23.26 18.14 35.59
N ARG A 563 -24.21 18.99 35.16
CA ARG A 563 -25.24 19.58 36.03
C ARG A 563 -26.38 18.62 36.37
N LYS A 564 -26.67 17.59 35.56
CA LYS A 564 -27.67 16.55 35.89
C LYS A 564 -27.08 15.43 36.75
N ALA A 565 -25.78 15.16 36.61
CA ALA A 565 -25.07 14.18 37.42
C ALA A 565 -25.02 14.54 38.92
N GLU A 566 -25.06 15.84 39.27
CA GLU A 566 -25.17 16.29 40.66
C GLU A 566 -26.59 16.20 41.23
N ILE A 567 -27.62 16.32 40.38
CA ILE A 567 -29.03 16.30 40.81
C ILE A 567 -29.55 14.87 41.02
N LEU A 568 -28.99 13.87 40.31
CA LEU A 568 -29.34 12.44 40.48
C LEU A 568 -28.39 11.69 41.42
N GLY A 569 -27.95 12.35 42.48
CA GLY A 569 -27.04 11.80 43.47
C GLY A 569 -27.44 10.41 44.00
N ARG A 570 -26.44 9.52 43.95
CA ARG A 570 -26.28 8.20 44.63
C ARG A 570 -26.74 6.97 43.85
N GLY A 571 -25.83 6.48 43.00
CA GLY A 571 -25.84 5.10 42.52
C GLY A 571 -24.80 4.76 41.43
N GLY A 572 -23.60 5.37 41.47
CA GLY A 572 -22.65 5.31 40.35
C GLY A 572 -21.39 4.49 40.62
N CYS A 573 -21.26 3.37 39.92
CA CYS A 573 -20.15 2.43 39.88
C CYS A 573 -18.76 3.10 39.65
N ARG A 574 -17.72 2.66 40.39
CA ARG A 574 -16.36 3.23 40.44
C ARG A 574 -15.47 2.96 39.19
N SER A 575 -16.01 2.76 37.99
CA SER A 575 -15.18 2.30 36.87
C SER A 575 -14.66 3.38 35.89
N CYS A 576 -15.11 4.63 35.94
CA CYS A 576 -14.76 5.63 34.89
C CYS A 576 -13.87 6.80 35.34
N ARG A 577 -13.15 6.70 36.45
CA ARG A 577 -12.24 7.78 36.93
C ARG A 577 -10.80 7.76 36.38
N LYS A 578 -10.55 7.11 35.24
CA LYS A 578 -9.20 7.06 34.62
C LYS A 578 -9.18 7.52 33.17
N SER A 579 -9.54 8.77 32.92
CA SER A 579 -9.11 9.48 31.72
C SER A 579 -9.42 10.96 31.89
N LEU A 580 -8.58 11.66 32.64
CA LEU A 580 -8.40 13.13 32.61
C LEU A 580 -7.35 13.48 33.69
N ARG A 581 -6.09 13.23 33.37
CA ARG A 581 -4.98 14.06 33.85
C ARG A 581 -4.28 14.56 32.59
N ALA A 582 -4.64 15.77 32.21
CA ALA A 582 -3.83 16.58 31.32
C ALA A 582 -2.62 17.03 32.14
N GLU A 583 -1.42 16.63 31.72
CA GLU A 583 -0.18 17.27 32.17
C GLU A 583 -0.06 18.61 31.42
N SER A 584 -0.30 19.71 32.15
CA SER A 584 0.08 21.05 31.70
C SER A 584 1.60 21.17 31.84
N TYR A 585 2.33 21.23 30.72
CA TYR A 585 3.67 21.81 30.73
C TYR A 585 3.53 23.33 30.61
N ARG A 586 3.76 24.00 31.75
CA ARG A 586 4.02 25.43 31.81
C ARG A 586 5.39 25.70 31.18
N GLU A 587 5.41 26.69 30.31
CA GLU A 587 6.58 27.50 30.01
C GLU A 587 7.09 28.11 31.32
N ASP A 588 8.39 28.01 31.57
CA ASP A 588 9.10 28.96 32.43
C ASP A 588 10.47 29.22 31.80
N LEU A 589 10.74 30.52 31.66
CA LEU A 589 11.98 31.15 31.24
C LEU A 589 13.14 30.82 32.20
N VAL A 590 14.33 30.59 31.64
CA VAL A 590 15.61 31.32 31.82
C VAL A 590 16.60 30.80 30.78
#